data_AF-A0A0F8VAK8-F1
#
_entry.id   AF-A0A0F8VAK8-F1
#
_cell.length_a   1.000
_cell.length_b   1.000
_cell.length_c   1.000
_cell.angle_alpha   90.00
_cell.angle_beta   90.00
_cell.angle_gamma   90.00
#
_symmetry.space_group_name_H-M   'P 1'
#
loop_
_entity.id
_entity.type
_entity.pdbx_description
1 polymer ?
#
loop_
_entity_poly.entity_id
_entity_poly.type
_entity_poly.pdbx_seq_one_letter_code
_entity_poly.pdbx_strand_id
1 'polypeptide(L)'
;MSVKITKLSDFESNVGKKILIIGKIAREIWQHMTSIIDSYPFMEYFDLDFDSNHQIVIYTKDQISCKNKIEIIGKLIKVEGRSKDPRSKIHDDFFEYQLAVDSWKCLD
;
A
#
# COMPACT_ATOMS: atom_id res chain seq x y z
N MET A 1 12.43 -12.17 -7.26
CA MET A 1 11.87 -12.84 -6.05
C MET A 1 11.22 -11.78 -5.18
N SER A 2 10.08 -12.07 -4.56
CA SER A 2 9.38 -11.15 -3.65
C SER A 2 9.78 -11.40 -2.19
N VAL A 3 9.83 -10.34 -1.39
CA VAL A 3 10.07 -10.44 0.07
C VAL A 3 8.72 -10.53 0.79
N LYS A 4 8.47 -11.58 1.56
CA LYS A 4 7.26 -11.68 2.38
C LYS A 4 7.38 -10.73 3.57
N ILE A 5 6.40 -9.86 3.75
CA ILE A 5 6.34 -8.93 4.89
C ILE A 5 5.27 -9.37 5.87
N THR A 6 5.62 -9.36 7.15
CA THR A 6 4.73 -9.76 8.26
C THR A 6 4.69 -8.75 9.40
N LYS A 7 5.32 -7.58 9.23
CA LYS A 7 5.32 -6.47 10.20
C LYS A 7 5.59 -5.15 9.49
N LEU A 8 5.02 -4.06 9.99
CA LEU A 8 5.16 -2.74 9.37
C LEU A 8 6.60 -2.23 9.31
N SER A 9 7.41 -2.52 10.33
CA SER A 9 8.79 -2.03 10.40
C SER A 9 9.70 -2.53 9.26
N ASP A 10 9.29 -3.56 8.52
CA ASP A 10 10.04 -4.04 7.36
C ASP A 10 9.81 -3.18 6.10
N PHE A 11 8.81 -2.31 6.07
CA PHE A 11 8.48 -1.52 4.87
C PHE A 11 9.63 -0.58 4.47
N GLU A 12 10.22 0.15 5.42
CA GLU A 12 11.28 1.13 5.15
C GLU A 12 12.47 0.50 4.40
N SER A 13 12.96 -0.66 4.86
CA SER A 13 14.09 -1.35 4.23
C SER A 13 13.75 -2.06 2.90
N ASN A 14 12.46 -2.08 2.53
CA ASN A 14 11.95 -2.74 1.33
C ASN A 14 11.29 -1.79 0.33
N VAL A 15 11.38 -0.47 0.53
CA VAL A 15 10.93 0.52 -0.46
C VAL A 15 11.59 0.26 -1.81
N GLY A 16 10.79 0.31 -2.88
CA GLY A 16 11.22 0.06 -4.25
C GLY A 16 11.38 -1.42 -4.61
N LYS A 17 11.33 -2.34 -3.64
CA LYS A 17 11.42 -3.80 -3.88
C LYS A 17 10.03 -4.39 -4.13
N LYS A 18 10.02 -5.59 -4.73
CA LYS A 18 8.82 -6.41 -4.80
C LYS A 18 8.59 -7.11 -3.46
N ILE A 19 7.45 -6.87 -2.85
CA ILE A 19 7.03 -7.50 -1.60
C ILE A 19 5.79 -8.36 -1.81
N LEU A 20 5.55 -9.27 -0.87
CA LEU A 20 4.36 -10.08 -0.76
C LEU A 20 3.71 -9.78 0.59
N ILE A 21 2.44 -9.40 0.57
CA ILE A 21 1.64 -9.18 1.78
C ILE A 21 0.29 -9.87 1.66
N ILE A 22 -0.27 -10.22 2.81
CA ILE A 22 -1.60 -10.83 2.94
C ILE A 22 -2.50 -9.85 3.69
N GLY A 23 -3.75 -9.78 3.26
CA GLY A 23 -4.75 -8.87 3.82
C GLY A 23 -6.08 -9.00 3.11
N LYS A 24 -6.89 -7.95 3.15
CA LYS A 24 -8.21 -7.89 2.52
C LYS A 24 -8.50 -6.48 2.02
N ILE A 25 -9.40 -6.36 1.04
CA ILE A 25 -9.94 -5.05 0.68
C ILE A 25 -10.74 -4.51 1.87
N ALA A 26 -10.43 -3.27 2.25
CA ALA A 26 -11.04 -2.62 3.38
C ALA A 26 -12.52 -2.31 3.12
N ARG A 27 -13.33 -2.45 4.17
CA ARG A 27 -14.75 -2.03 4.14
C ARG A 27 -14.93 -0.61 4.65
N GLU A 28 -14.10 -0.22 5.61
CA GLU A 28 -14.07 1.11 6.21
C GLU A 28 -12.80 1.80 5.73
N ILE A 29 -12.98 2.92 5.04
CA ILE A 29 -11.89 3.66 4.39
C ILE A 29 -11.40 4.74 5.34
N TRP A 30 -10.11 4.73 5.65
CA TRP A 30 -9.46 5.77 6.44
C TRP A 30 -8.82 6.82 5.52
N GLN A 31 -8.54 8.00 6.07
CA GLN A 31 -7.90 9.07 5.30
C GLN A 31 -6.46 8.69 4.98
N HIS A 32 -6.13 8.58 3.69
CA HIS A 32 -4.80 8.29 3.18
C HIS A 32 -4.38 9.29 2.11
N MET A 33 -3.07 9.48 1.97
CA MET A 33 -2.53 10.06 0.74
C MET A 33 -2.78 9.12 -0.43
N THR A 34 -3.12 9.69 -1.58
CA THR A 34 -3.28 8.95 -2.82
C THR A 34 -2.33 9.50 -3.87
N SER A 35 -1.83 8.62 -4.72
CA SER A 35 -1.00 8.93 -5.88
C SER A 35 -1.71 8.49 -7.15
N ILE A 36 -1.29 9.05 -8.28
CA ILE A 36 -1.69 8.56 -9.59
C ILE A 36 -0.58 7.64 -10.10
N ILE A 37 -0.92 6.40 -10.42
CA ILE A 37 -0.02 5.46 -11.06
C ILE A 37 -0.63 5.06 -12.41
N ASP A 38 -0.21 5.73 -13.48
CA ASP A 38 -0.86 5.68 -14.81
C ASP A 38 -1.15 4.27 -15.34
N SER A 39 -0.29 3.30 -15.02
CA SER A 39 -0.42 1.90 -15.47
C SER A 39 -1.28 0.99 -14.56
N TYR A 40 -1.84 1.53 -13.48
CA TYR A 40 -2.58 0.79 -12.45
C TYR A 40 -3.87 1.56 -12.12
N PRO A 41 -4.92 1.45 -12.96
CA PRO A 41 -6.09 2.33 -12.91
C PRO A 41 -7.04 2.06 -11.73
N PHE A 42 -6.93 0.92 -11.07
CA PHE A 42 -7.78 0.56 -9.94
C PHE A 42 -7.05 0.87 -8.63
N MET A 43 -7.66 1.70 -7.80
CA MET A 43 -7.17 2.05 -6.47
C MET A 43 -8.09 1.45 -5.42
N GLU A 44 -7.52 0.73 -4.47
CA GLU A 44 -8.25 0.08 -3.37
C GLU A 44 -7.54 0.34 -2.03
N TYR A 45 -8.29 0.27 -0.94
CA TYR A 45 -7.77 0.32 0.41
C TYR A 45 -7.60 -1.10 0.93
N PHE A 46 -6.45 -1.39 1.54
CA PHE A 46 -6.08 -2.76 1.90
C PHE A 46 -5.70 -2.85 3.37
N ASP A 47 -6.48 -3.61 4.12
CA ASP A 47 -6.21 -3.90 5.54
C ASP A 47 -5.15 -5.01 5.64
N LEU A 48 -4.10 -4.78 6.43
CA LEU A 48 -3.00 -5.72 6.58
C LEU A 48 -3.36 -6.84 7.55
N ASP A 49 -3.13 -8.10 7.18
CA ASP A 49 -3.47 -9.25 8.03
C ASP A 49 -2.63 -9.32 9.31
N PHE A 50 -1.41 -8.78 9.28
CA PHE A 50 -0.50 -8.76 10.42
C PHE A 50 -0.66 -7.52 11.32
N ASP A 51 -1.47 -6.53 10.91
CA ASP A 51 -1.76 -5.35 11.72
C ASP A 51 -3.15 -4.80 11.36
N SER A 52 -4.14 -5.17 12.17
CA SER A 52 -5.54 -4.77 11.96
C SER A 52 -5.79 -3.27 12.12
N ASN A 53 -4.82 -2.52 12.65
CA ASN A 53 -4.91 -1.07 12.82
C ASN A 53 -4.13 -0.33 11.73
N HIS A 54 -3.77 -1.02 10.65
CA HIS A 54 -3.07 -0.41 9.54
C HIS A 54 -3.70 -0.77 8.20
N GLN A 55 -3.91 0.27 7.41
CA GLN A 55 -4.46 0.23 6.08
C GLN A 55 -3.46 0.89 5.13
N ILE A 56 -3.32 0.37 3.93
CA ILE A 56 -2.52 1.00 2.87
C ILE A 56 -3.34 1.16 1.59
N VAL A 57 -2.92 2.08 0.74
CA VAL A 57 -3.46 2.20 -0.61
C VAL A 57 -2.71 1.25 -1.54
N ILE A 58 -3.46 0.47 -2.32
CA ILE A 58 -2.93 -0.40 -3.35
C ILE A 58 -3.47 0.02 -4.72
N TYR A 59 -2.66 -0.19 -5.76
CA TYR A 59 -3.03 0.07 -7.15
C TYR A 59 -2.87 -1.21 -7.95
N THR A 60 -3.90 -1.60 -8.69
CA THR A 60 -3.92 -2.83 -9.50
C THR A 60 -4.21 -2.52 -10.96
N LYS A 61 -3.77 -3.43 -11.84
CA LYS A 61 -4.08 -3.38 -13.28
C LYS A 61 -5.51 -3.80 -13.58
N ASP A 62 -6.01 -4.75 -12.79
CA ASP A 62 -7.34 -5.33 -12.90
C ASP A 62 -8.03 -5.24 -11.53
N GLN A 63 -9.37 -5.12 -11.53
CA GLN A 63 -10.16 -5.07 -10.31
C GLN A 63 -10.05 -6.38 -9.53
N ILE A 64 -9.81 -6.30 -8.22
CA ILE A 64 -9.76 -7.50 -7.36
C ILE A 64 -11.18 -7.94 -7.00
N SER A 65 -11.50 -9.21 -7.29
CA SER A 65 -12.84 -9.78 -7.05
C SER A 65 -12.93 -10.69 -5.81
N CYS A 66 -11.85 -10.80 -5.02
CA CYS A 66 -11.81 -11.66 -3.83
C CYS A 66 -12.68 -11.09 -2.70
N LYS A 67 -13.42 -11.96 -2.01
CA LYS A 67 -14.26 -11.58 -0.86
C LYS A 67 -13.56 -11.68 0.50
N ASN A 68 -12.54 -12.54 0.59
CA ASN A 68 -11.85 -12.91 1.82
C ASN A 68 -10.40 -12.40 1.80
N LYS A 69 -9.46 -13.23 2.28
CA LYS A 69 -8.04 -12.90 2.29
C LYS A 69 -7.47 -12.95 0.88
N ILE A 70 -6.47 -12.11 0.66
CA ILE A 70 -5.83 -11.91 -0.62
C ILE A 70 -4.34 -11.89 -0.35
N GLU A 71 -3.59 -12.68 -1.12
CA GLU A 71 -2.15 -12.52 -1.22
C GLU A 71 -1.87 -11.61 -2.41
N ILE A 72 -1.18 -10.50 -2.17
CA ILE A 72 -0.79 -9.54 -3.21
C ILE A 72 0.72 -9.44 -3.28
N ILE A 73 1.24 -9.34 -4.51
CA ILE A 73 2.65 -9.14 -4.81
C ILE A 73 2.76 -7.87 -5.63
N GLY A 74 3.61 -6.95 -5.18
CA GLY A 74 3.76 -5.65 -5.81
C GLY A 74 5.01 -4.91 -5.39
N LYS A 75 5.28 -3.80 -6.08
CA LYS A 75 6.39 -2.90 -5.72
C LYS A 75 5.95 -1.95 -4.61
N LEU A 76 6.68 -1.95 -3.50
CA LEU A 76 6.44 -1.04 -2.39
C LEU A 76 6.89 0.38 -2.76
N ILE A 77 6.02 1.36 -2.52
CA ILE A 77 6.23 2.76 -2.85
C ILE A 77 6.11 3.57 -1.56
N LYS A 78 6.99 4.54 -1.38
CA LYS A 78 6.90 5.56 -0.33
C LYS A 78 6.41 6.85 -0.99
N VAL A 79 5.33 7.40 -0.48
CA VAL A 79 4.74 8.66 -0.96
C VAL A 79 4.95 9.70 0.12
N GLU A 80 5.54 10.83 -0.25
CA GLU A 80 5.87 11.92 0.67
C GLU A 80 4.96 13.12 0.39
N GLY A 81 4.34 13.64 1.44
CA GLY A 81 3.56 14.86 1.41
C GLY A 81 4.48 16.07 1.30
N ARG A 82 4.21 16.96 0.35
CA ARG A 82 4.89 18.27 0.32
C ARG A 82 4.21 19.21 1.31
N SER A 83 5.00 19.87 2.15
CA SER A 83 4.52 21.01 2.95
C SER A 83 3.90 22.06 2.00
N LYS A 84 2.69 22.53 2.33
CA LYS A 84 1.98 23.55 1.55
C LYS A 84 2.51 24.97 1.82
N ASP A 85 3.42 25.16 2.78
CA ASP A 85 4.03 26.45 3.10
C ASP A 85 5.54 26.44 2.79
N PRO A 86 6.01 27.18 1.76
CA PRO A 86 7.43 27.28 1.43
C PRO A 86 8.27 28.01 2.49
N ARG A 87 7.65 28.61 3.53
CA ARG A 87 8.34 29.29 4.64
C ARG A 87 8.40 28.47 5.92
N SER A 88 7.71 27.33 5.98
CA SER A 88 7.78 26.45 7.14
C SER A 88 9.13 25.73 7.15
N LYS A 89 9.92 25.95 8.21
CA LYS A 89 11.14 25.18 8.52
C LYS A 89 10.85 23.83 9.19
N ILE A 90 9.56 23.52 9.41
CA ILE A 90 9.13 22.24 9.97
C ILE A 90 8.84 21.32 8.80
N HIS A 91 9.84 20.52 8.46
CA HIS A 91 9.71 19.33 7.63
C HIS A 91 9.29 18.18 8.55
N ASP A 92 8.03 18.19 9.00
CA ASP A 92 7.45 16.93 9.45
C ASP A 92 7.23 16.13 8.17
N ASP A 93 8.21 15.29 7.83
CA ASP A 93 8.19 14.45 6.64
C ASP A 93 7.02 13.46 6.76
N PHE A 94 5.84 13.89 6.31
CA PHE A 94 4.65 13.08 6.30
C PHE A 94 4.75 12.12 5.11
N PHE A 95 4.90 10.82 5.38
CA PHE A 95 4.96 9.82 4.34
C PHE A 95 3.97 8.68 4.61
N GLU A 96 3.54 8.03 3.53
CA GLU A 96 2.74 6.82 3.58
C GLU A 96 3.30 5.76 2.63
N TYR A 97 3.08 4.50 2.98
CA TYR A 97 3.44 3.37 2.14
C TYR A 97 2.26 2.93 1.29
N GLN A 98 2.54 2.65 0.03
CA GLN A 98 1.56 2.22 -0.96
C GLN A 98 2.13 1.09 -1.80
N LEU A 99 1.27 0.36 -2.52
CA LEU A 99 1.69 -0.80 -3.30
C LEU A 99 1.19 -0.74 -4.74
N ALA A 100 2.09 -0.77 -5.71
CA ALA A 100 1.74 -1.08 -7.09
C ALA A 100 1.73 -2.60 -7.28
N VAL A 101 0.54 -3.19 -7.34
CA VAL A 101 0.30 -4.65 -7.32
C VAL A 101 0.43 -5.24 -8.71
N ASP A 102 1.42 -6.10 -8.88
CA ASP A 102 1.68 -6.81 -10.14
C ASP A 102 0.80 -8.06 -10.30
N SER A 103 0.49 -8.73 -9.19
CA SER A 103 -0.32 -9.96 -9.18
C SER A 103 -0.98 -10.17 -7.83
N TRP A 104 -2.14 -10.83 -7.84
CA TRP A 104 -2.86 -11.19 -6.64
C TRP A 104 -3.51 -12.57 -6.79
N LYS A 105 -3.80 -13.23 -5.67
CA LYS A 105 -4.61 -14.45 -5.63
C LYS A 105 -5.51 -14.44 -4.39
N CYS A 106 -6.72 -14.97 -4.53
CA CYS A 106 -7.59 -15.19 -3.40
C CYS A 106 -7.03 -16.34 -2.53
N LEU A 107 -7.08 -16.16 -1.22
CA LEU A 107 -6.84 -17.20 -0.24
C LEU A 107 -8.22 -17.47 0.39
N ASP A 108 -8.83 -18.60 0.03
CA ASP A 108 -10.18 -18.97 0.46
C ASP A 108 -10.37 -18.91 1.98
#